data_AF-A0A917RR91-F1
#
_entry.id   AF-A0A917RR91-F1
#
_cell.length_a   1.000
_cell.length_b   1.000
_cell.length_c   1.000
_cell.angle_alpha   90.00
_cell.angle_beta   90.00
_cell.angle_gamma   90.00
#
_symmetry.space_group_name_H-M   'P 1'
#
loop_
_entity.id
_entity.type
_entity.pdbx_description
1 polymer ?
#
loop_
_entity_poly.entity_id
_entity_poly.type
_entity_poly.pdbx_seq_one_letter_code
_entity_poly.pdbx_strand_id
1 'polypeptide(L)'
;MGRVFRSLDDAEFNRFFAEFRFTAYRLESLQRYDVSYEKAEFDLFLNGRRRGEFPGIAQWIERTVRPARHSGRLLHRVHVVEEPLSDYVRFECAWAYAHTVPAGEDVRLIPVPSGEWPEGLPRHDYWLFDSSILVAMHYREDGTFEAAEIVDDPGEIVQANYWRDMAVYRSISFAVFAAKCGSLSLCRRQIARRCSIRSSAMIRRSAKPSSRLPSGCSLRCRVNSCCAYRKKVVARVGGKRKGGSSGAGRAQSC
;
A
#
# COMPACT_ATOMS: atom_id res chain seq x y z
N MET A 1 -14.49 -25.58 -14.39
CA MET A 1 -15.15 -24.29 -14.10
C MET A 1 -15.23 -24.21 -12.60
N GLY A 2 -14.47 -23.29 -12.02
CA GLY A 2 -14.21 -23.21 -10.60
C GLY A 2 -15.46 -22.94 -9.78
N ARG A 3 -15.39 -23.21 -8.47
CA ARG A 3 -16.44 -22.78 -7.55
C ARG A 3 -16.40 -21.26 -7.38
N VAL A 4 -17.56 -20.61 -7.40
CA VAL A 4 -17.69 -19.15 -7.33
C VAL A 4 -18.52 -18.74 -6.11
N PHE A 5 -18.00 -17.81 -5.31
CA PHE A 5 -18.66 -17.18 -4.17
C PHE A 5 -19.10 -15.78 -4.55
N ARG A 6 -20.31 -15.38 -4.16
CA ARG A 6 -20.88 -14.03 -4.43
C ARG A 6 -20.98 -13.14 -3.20
N SER A 7 -20.46 -13.61 -2.06
CA SER A 7 -20.37 -12.85 -0.82
C SER A 7 -19.02 -13.09 -0.16
N LEU A 8 -18.43 -12.03 0.41
CA LEU A 8 -17.24 -12.13 1.26
C LEU A 8 -17.56 -12.77 2.62
N ASP A 9 -18.83 -12.77 3.02
CA ASP A 9 -19.33 -13.44 4.24
C ASP A 9 -19.66 -14.92 4.01
N ASP A 10 -19.45 -15.44 2.80
CA ASP A 10 -19.70 -16.85 2.50
C ASP A 10 -18.90 -17.76 3.44
N ALA A 11 -19.59 -18.68 4.12
CA ALA A 11 -18.98 -19.52 5.14
C ALA A 11 -17.89 -20.42 4.56
N GLU A 12 -18.06 -20.90 3.33
CA GLU A 12 -17.09 -21.77 2.70
C GLU A 12 -15.85 -21.01 2.24
N PHE A 13 -16.02 -19.81 1.66
CA PHE A 13 -14.89 -18.93 1.39
C PHE A 13 -14.12 -18.59 2.68
N ASN A 14 -14.85 -18.29 3.76
CA ASN A 14 -14.25 -17.95 5.05
C ASN A 14 -13.47 -19.12 5.70
N ARG A 15 -13.76 -20.37 5.35
CA ARG A 15 -13.00 -21.53 5.84
C ARG A 15 -11.54 -21.49 5.44
N PHE A 16 -11.19 -20.96 4.27
CA PHE A 16 -9.79 -20.88 3.84
C PHE A 16 -8.92 -20.09 4.82
N PHE A 17 -9.47 -19.02 5.41
CA PHE A 17 -8.77 -18.21 6.41
C PHE A 17 -8.64 -18.89 7.78
N ALA A 18 -9.51 -19.85 8.09
CA ALA A 18 -9.42 -20.65 9.31
C ALA A 18 -8.47 -21.85 9.15
N GLU A 19 -8.48 -22.48 7.97
CA GLU A 19 -7.92 -23.82 7.74
C GLU A 19 -6.54 -23.83 7.05
N PHE A 20 -6.08 -22.71 6.49
CA PHE A 20 -4.74 -22.66 5.89
C PHE A 20 -3.65 -23.05 6.90
N ARG A 21 -2.62 -23.75 6.42
CA ARG A 21 -1.61 -24.42 7.25
C ARG A 21 -0.33 -23.63 7.41
N PHE A 22 0.05 -22.86 6.41
CA PHE A 22 1.33 -22.16 6.36
C PHE A 22 1.16 -20.68 6.02
N THR A 23 0.54 -20.39 4.87
CA THR A 23 0.49 -19.03 4.34
C THR A 23 -0.87 -18.72 3.70
N ALA A 24 -1.44 -17.56 4.00
CA ALA A 24 -2.46 -16.95 3.14
C ALA A 24 -1.89 -15.65 2.58
N TYR A 25 -1.73 -15.60 1.26
CA TYR A 25 -1.19 -14.45 0.56
C TYR A 25 -2.29 -13.69 -0.18
N ARG A 26 -2.24 -12.37 -0.11
CA ARG A 26 -3.15 -11.42 -0.75
C ARG A 26 -2.38 -10.48 -1.67
N LEU A 27 -2.75 -10.45 -2.95
CA LEU A 27 -2.37 -9.36 -3.85
C LEU A 27 -3.56 -8.42 -4.04
N GLU A 28 -3.31 -7.13 -3.82
CA GLU A 28 -4.28 -6.05 -4.01
C GLU A 28 -3.78 -5.07 -5.07
N SER A 29 -4.67 -4.75 -6.00
CA SER A 29 -4.39 -3.92 -7.17
C SER A 29 -5.30 -2.70 -7.30
N LEU A 30 -6.43 -2.67 -6.59
CA LEU A 30 -7.39 -1.58 -6.69
C LEU A 30 -7.05 -0.45 -5.75
N GLN A 31 -7.19 0.78 -6.25
CA GLN A 31 -6.99 1.98 -5.44
C GLN A 31 -8.23 2.36 -4.60
N ARG A 32 -9.31 1.57 -4.70
CA ARG A 32 -10.56 1.71 -3.96
C ARG A 32 -11.32 0.39 -3.99
N TYR A 33 -11.83 -0.03 -2.84
CA TYR A 33 -12.83 -1.09 -2.72
C TYR A 33 -14.13 -0.48 -2.16
N ASP A 34 -15.28 -0.79 -2.76
CA ASP A 34 -16.61 -0.39 -2.27
C ASP A 34 -17.27 -1.59 -1.59
N VAL A 35 -16.77 -1.90 -0.39
CA VAL A 35 -17.32 -2.96 0.46
C VAL A 35 -18.24 -2.35 1.52
N SER A 36 -19.44 -2.91 1.63
CA SER A 36 -20.54 -2.33 2.41
C SER A 36 -20.21 -2.18 3.90
N TYR A 37 -19.42 -3.10 4.48
CA TYR A 37 -19.09 -3.11 5.90
C TYR A 37 -18.09 -2.02 6.31
N GLU A 38 -17.27 -1.50 5.38
CA GLU A 38 -16.30 -0.44 5.69
C GLU A 38 -16.82 0.97 5.37
N LYS A 39 -17.91 1.09 4.62
CA LYS A 39 -18.42 2.37 4.11
C LYS A 39 -18.61 3.43 5.21
N ALA A 40 -19.21 3.03 6.33
CA ALA A 40 -19.42 3.92 7.47
C ALA A 40 -18.09 4.35 8.13
N GLU A 41 -17.12 3.44 8.23
CA GLU A 41 -15.79 3.73 8.76
C GLU A 41 -15.02 4.69 7.82
N PHE A 42 -15.12 4.43 6.52
CA PHE A 42 -14.50 5.25 5.48
C PHE A 42 -15.06 6.68 5.48
N ASP A 43 -16.38 6.84 5.58
CA ASP A 43 -17.01 8.17 5.70
C ASP A 43 -16.53 8.91 6.95
N LEU A 44 -16.39 8.24 8.09
CA LEU A 44 -15.87 8.85 9.31
C LEU A 44 -14.40 9.28 9.16
N PHE A 45 -13.60 8.48 8.46
CA PHE A 45 -12.21 8.82 8.14
C PHE A 45 -12.11 10.06 7.25
N LEU A 46 -12.91 10.16 6.19
CA LEU A 46 -12.98 11.33 5.32
C LEU A 46 -13.37 12.61 6.09
N ASN A 47 -14.22 12.46 7.11
CA ASN A 47 -14.60 13.55 8.01
C ASN A 47 -13.54 13.86 9.09
N GLY A 48 -12.35 13.26 9.02
CA GLY A 48 -11.23 13.54 9.92
C GLY A 48 -11.43 13.07 11.35
N ARG A 49 -12.35 12.13 11.58
CA ARG A 49 -12.57 11.54 12.90
C ARG A 49 -11.36 10.69 13.27
N ARG A 50 -11.12 10.54 14.58
CA ARG A 50 -10.15 9.54 15.06
C ARG A 50 -10.79 8.16 14.90
N ARG A 51 -9.95 7.15 14.67
CA ARG A 51 -10.40 5.77 14.71
C ARG A 51 -10.98 5.48 16.10
N GLY A 52 -12.27 5.17 16.16
CA GLY A 52 -12.93 4.65 17.35
C GLY A 52 -12.76 3.12 17.44
N GLU A 53 -13.61 2.47 18.24
CA GLU A 53 -13.74 1.01 18.22
C GLU A 53 -14.66 0.64 17.06
N PHE A 54 -14.07 0.30 15.91
CA PHE A 54 -14.82 -0.13 14.75
C PHE A 54 -14.68 -1.64 14.54
N PRO A 55 -15.79 -2.36 14.31
CA PRO A 55 -15.82 -3.80 14.39
C PRO A 55 -15.17 -4.50 13.20
N GLY A 56 -15.15 -3.92 11.99
CA GLY A 56 -14.72 -4.65 10.78
C GLY A 56 -13.29 -5.17 10.88
N ILE A 57 -12.33 -4.24 10.99
CA ILE A 57 -10.92 -4.60 11.13
C ILE A 57 -10.61 -5.28 12.47
N ALA A 58 -11.34 -4.95 13.54
CA ALA A 58 -11.17 -5.60 14.84
C ALA A 58 -11.55 -7.09 14.76
N GLN A 59 -12.64 -7.42 14.07
CA GLN A 59 -13.07 -8.79 13.84
C GLN A 59 -12.03 -9.56 13.02
N TRP A 60 -11.49 -8.97 11.95
CA TRP A 60 -10.41 -9.58 11.17
C TRP A 60 -9.17 -9.86 12.02
N ILE A 61 -8.76 -8.91 12.85
CA ILE A 61 -7.61 -9.05 13.74
C ILE A 61 -7.82 -10.21 14.73
N GLU A 62 -8.96 -10.23 15.43
CA GLU A 62 -9.20 -11.19 16.50
C GLU A 62 -9.54 -12.59 15.98
N ARG A 63 -10.25 -12.70 14.85
CA ARG A 63 -10.68 -14.01 14.31
C ARG A 63 -9.68 -14.64 13.35
N THR A 64 -8.83 -13.84 12.70
CA THR A 64 -7.96 -14.33 11.63
C THR A 64 -6.49 -14.04 11.92
N VAL A 65 -6.12 -12.77 12.11
CA VAL A 65 -4.70 -12.38 12.21
C VAL A 65 -4.02 -12.95 13.44
N ARG A 66 -4.59 -12.73 14.64
CA ARG A 66 -3.99 -13.26 15.88
C ARG A 66 -3.96 -14.78 15.90
N PRO A 67 -5.06 -15.52 15.60
CA PRO A 67 -5.01 -16.98 15.60
C PRO A 67 -4.02 -17.55 14.60
N ALA A 68 -3.92 -16.97 13.39
CA ALA A 68 -2.90 -17.36 12.42
C ALA A 68 -1.49 -17.19 13.01
N ARG A 69 -1.19 -16.01 13.54
CA ARG A 69 0.12 -15.70 14.12
C ARG A 69 0.47 -16.59 15.31
N HIS A 70 -0.48 -16.85 16.21
CA HIS A 70 -0.27 -17.73 17.37
C HIS A 70 0.02 -19.18 16.98
N SER A 71 -0.54 -19.65 15.86
CA SER A 71 -0.24 -20.97 15.30
C SER A 71 1.02 -21.01 14.42
N GLY A 72 1.80 -19.92 14.34
CA GLY A 72 2.99 -19.85 13.50
C GLY A 72 2.71 -19.72 12.00
N ARG A 73 1.46 -19.42 11.62
CA ARG A 73 1.04 -19.21 10.23
C ARG A 73 1.22 -17.76 9.81
N LEU A 74 1.41 -17.52 8.52
CA LEU A 74 1.67 -16.19 7.97
C LEU A 74 0.48 -15.70 7.13
N LEU A 75 -0.08 -14.55 7.52
CA LEU A 75 -0.92 -13.74 6.64
C LEU A 75 -0.04 -12.70 5.97
N HIS A 76 -0.04 -12.72 4.64
CA HIS A 76 0.83 -11.87 3.86
C HIS A 76 0.04 -11.06 2.85
N ARG A 77 0.29 -9.76 2.77
CA ARG A 77 -0.41 -8.85 1.87
C ARG A 77 0.59 -7.98 1.13
N VAL A 78 0.43 -7.90 -0.18
CA VAL A 78 1.11 -6.91 -1.01
C VAL A 78 0.05 -6.08 -1.74
N HIS A 79 0.09 -4.77 -1.53
CA HIS A 79 -0.77 -3.82 -2.22
C HIS A 79 0.06 -2.96 -3.17
N VAL A 80 -0.24 -2.98 -4.47
CA VAL A 80 0.28 -2.01 -5.43
C VAL A 80 -0.52 -0.72 -5.31
N VAL A 81 0.13 0.37 -4.92
CA VAL A 81 -0.55 1.65 -4.63
C VAL A 81 -0.05 2.75 -5.56
N GLU A 82 -0.97 3.50 -6.13
CA GLU A 82 -0.65 4.64 -6.97
C GLU A 82 -0.35 5.88 -6.12
N GLU A 83 0.67 6.64 -6.51
CA GLU A 83 1.02 7.93 -5.94
C GLU A 83 0.54 9.07 -6.87
N PRO A 84 -0.17 10.09 -6.34
CA PRO A 84 -0.56 10.28 -4.94
C PRO A 84 -1.66 9.30 -4.47
N LEU A 85 -1.57 8.85 -3.21
CA LEU A 85 -2.50 7.88 -2.64
C LEU A 85 -3.95 8.37 -2.71
N SER A 86 -4.85 7.47 -3.12
CA SER A 86 -6.29 7.68 -3.01
C SER A 86 -6.70 7.84 -1.54
N ASP A 87 -7.89 8.41 -1.31
CA ASP A 87 -8.43 8.52 0.05
C ASP A 87 -8.68 7.13 0.67
N TYR A 88 -9.05 6.13 -0.15
CA TYR A 88 -9.25 4.76 0.31
C TYR A 88 -7.94 4.10 0.77
N VAL A 89 -6.86 4.20 -0.03
CA VAL A 89 -5.56 3.65 0.38
C VAL A 89 -5.02 4.37 1.62
N ARG A 90 -5.29 5.68 1.77
CA ARG A 90 -4.98 6.42 3.00
C ARG A 90 -5.78 5.92 4.20
N PHE A 91 -7.04 5.57 4.00
CA PHE A 91 -7.88 4.94 5.01
C PHE A 91 -7.31 3.59 5.41
N GLU A 92 -6.99 2.71 4.47
CA GLU A 92 -6.38 1.39 4.78
C GLU A 92 -5.06 1.54 5.53
N CYS A 93 -4.17 2.42 5.08
CA CYS A 93 -2.90 2.66 5.77
C CYS A 93 -3.13 3.09 7.22
N ALA A 94 -4.06 4.02 7.46
CA ALA A 94 -4.27 4.62 8.77
C ALA A 94 -5.12 3.75 9.71
N TRP A 95 -6.13 3.07 9.18
CA TRP A 95 -7.17 2.40 9.97
C TRP A 95 -7.17 0.89 9.79
N ALA A 96 -6.53 0.31 8.76
CA ALA A 96 -6.34 -1.12 8.65
C ALA A 96 -4.90 -1.53 9.01
N TYR A 97 -3.94 -1.19 8.16
CA TYR A 97 -2.56 -1.69 8.22
C TYR A 97 -1.83 -1.26 9.50
N ALA A 98 -2.09 -0.04 9.99
CA ALA A 98 -1.56 0.44 11.27
C ALA A 98 -1.91 -0.43 12.48
N HIS A 99 -2.92 -1.31 12.36
CA HIS A 99 -3.41 -2.16 13.43
C HIS A 99 -3.26 -3.65 13.15
N THR A 100 -3.37 -4.09 11.90
CA THR A 100 -3.15 -5.50 11.55
C THR A 100 -1.68 -5.88 11.58
N VAL A 101 -0.77 -4.96 11.21
CA VAL A 101 0.68 -5.21 11.25
C VAL A 101 1.16 -5.50 12.68
N PRO A 102 0.83 -4.69 13.71
CA PRO A 102 1.12 -5.04 15.10
C PRO A 102 0.46 -6.34 15.59
N ALA A 103 -0.70 -6.72 15.02
CA ALA A 103 -1.38 -7.97 15.37
C ALA A 103 -0.73 -9.21 14.75
N GLY A 104 0.09 -9.05 13.71
CA GLY A 104 0.93 -10.10 13.15
C GLY A 104 0.82 -10.31 11.64
N GLU A 105 0.01 -9.53 10.92
CA GLU A 105 -0.05 -9.55 9.45
C GLU A 105 1.23 -8.92 8.85
N ASP A 106 1.82 -9.54 7.83
CA ASP A 106 2.91 -8.93 7.06
C ASP A 106 2.32 -8.17 5.87
N VAL A 107 2.15 -6.86 6.05
CA VAL A 107 1.66 -5.94 5.01
C VAL A 107 2.83 -5.23 4.34
N ARG A 108 2.84 -5.26 3.01
CA ARG A 108 3.85 -4.63 2.17
C ARG A 108 3.19 -3.84 1.04
N LEU A 109 3.89 -2.81 0.56
CA LEU A 109 3.39 -1.91 -0.48
C LEU A 109 4.39 -1.79 -1.63
N ILE A 110 3.85 -1.71 -2.85
CA ILE A 110 4.59 -1.33 -4.06
C ILE A 110 4.04 0.03 -4.51
N PRO A 111 4.64 1.17 -4.08
CA PRO A 111 4.23 2.47 -4.57
C PRO A 111 4.68 2.66 -6.03
N VAL A 112 3.76 3.11 -6.88
CA VAL A 112 4.00 3.42 -8.30
C VAL A 112 3.41 4.78 -8.67
N PRO A 113 3.93 5.49 -9.67
CA PRO A 113 3.28 6.69 -10.20
C PRO A 113 1.88 6.36 -10.74
N SER A 114 0.94 7.31 -10.63
CA SER A 114 -0.42 7.09 -11.14
C SER A 114 -0.43 6.75 -12.63
N GLY A 115 -1.20 5.72 -13.00
CA GLY A 115 -1.25 5.16 -14.36
C GLY A 115 -0.11 4.19 -14.71
N GLU A 116 0.93 4.08 -13.87
CA GLU A 116 1.99 3.08 -14.05
C GLU A 116 1.66 1.77 -13.33
N TRP A 117 2.34 0.69 -13.74
CA TRP A 117 2.17 -0.62 -13.13
C TRP A 117 3.48 -1.41 -13.13
N PRO A 118 3.79 -2.16 -12.07
CA PRO A 118 5.00 -2.99 -12.05
C PRO A 118 4.92 -4.05 -13.15
N GLU A 119 5.91 -4.05 -14.05
CA GLU A 119 5.98 -5.00 -15.15
C GLU A 119 5.97 -6.45 -14.65
N GLY A 120 5.11 -7.28 -15.23
CA GLY A 120 5.01 -8.70 -14.89
C GLY A 120 4.17 -9.02 -13.65
N LEU A 121 3.52 -8.03 -13.02
CA LEU A 121 2.47 -8.27 -12.03
C LEU A 121 1.07 -8.17 -12.66
N PRO A 122 0.10 -8.98 -12.22
CA PRO A 122 -1.27 -8.91 -12.71
C PRO A 122 -1.95 -7.64 -12.22
N ARG A 123 -2.94 -7.14 -12.97
CA ARG A 123 -3.81 -6.01 -12.58
C ARG A 123 -5.15 -6.49 -11.99
N HIS A 124 -5.13 -7.64 -11.33
CA HIS A 124 -6.29 -8.19 -10.65
C HIS A 124 -5.86 -8.75 -9.30
N ASP A 125 -6.87 -8.89 -8.46
CA ASP A 125 -6.71 -9.31 -7.09
C ASP A 125 -6.84 -10.82 -6.97
N TYR A 126 -6.09 -11.40 -6.03
CA TYR A 126 -6.29 -12.80 -5.67
C TYR A 126 -5.87 -13.09 -4.24
N TRP A 127 -6.35 -14.22 -3.73
CA TRP A 127 -5.81 -14.90 -2.57
C TRP A 127 -5.09 -16.18 -3.01
N LEU A 128 -3.99 -16.50 -2.36
CA LEU A 128 -3.25 -17.74 -2.56
C LEU A 128 -2.98 -18.39 -1.19
N PHE A 129 -3.65 -19.50 -0.92
CA PHE A 129 -3.49 -20.24 0.33
C PHE A 129 -2.54 -21.41 0.11
N ASP A 130 -1.58 -21.56 1.02
CA ASP A 130 -0.59 -22.64 1.08
C ASP A 130 0.14 -22.91 -0.24
N SER A 131 0.28 -21.88 -1.08
CA SER A 131 0.87 -21.97 -2.42
C SER A 131 0.12 -22.89 -3.41
N SER A 132 -1.09 -23.35 -3.07
CA SER A 132 -1.81 -24.38 -3.84
C SER A 132 -3.28 -24.08 -4.11
N ILE A 133 -3.93 -23.21 -3.32
CA ILE A 133 -5.34 -22.84 -3.53
C ILE A 133 -5.37 -21.38 -3.98
N LEU A 134 -5.63 -21.17 -5.27
CA LEU A 134 -5.79 -19.85 -5.85
C LEU A 134 -7.27 -19.45 -5.85
N VAL A 135 -7.55 -18.26 -5.34
CA VAL A 135 -8.88 -17.65 -5.41
C VAL A 135 -8.76 -16.29 -6.10
N ALA A 136 -9.22 -16.22 -7.34
CA ALA A 136 -9.31 -14.98 -8.10
C ALA A 136 -10.43 -14.10 -7.54
N MET A 137 -10.17 -12.82 -7.35
CA MET A 137 -11.12 -11.87 -6.79
C MET A 137 -11.55 -10.87 -7.86
N HIS A 138 -12.85 -10.88 -8.16
CA HIS A 138 -13.46 -10.09 -9.21
C HIS A 138 -14.20 -8.90 -8.59
N TYR A 139 -13.85 -7.70 -9.07
CA TYR A 139 -14.43 -6.44 -8.65
C TYR A 139 -14.89 -5.66 -9.89
N ARG A 140 -15.98 -4.90 -9.72
CA ARG A 140 -16.38 -3.88 -10.71
C ARG A 140 -15.37 -2.73 -10.74
N GLU A 141 -15.45 -1.93 -11.80
CA GLU A 141 -14.64 -0.71 -11.95
C GLU A 141 -14.81 0.28 -10.79
N ASP A 142 -15.97 0.32 -10.14
CA ASP A 142 -16.23 1.16 -8.96
C ASP A 142 -15.68 0.59 -7.63
N GLY A 143 -15.08 -0.59 -7.68
CA GLY A 143 -14.54 -1.32 -6.52
C GLY A 143 -15.54 -2.23 -5.81
N THR A 144 -16.78 -2.35 -6.31
CA THR A 144 -17.78 -3.26 -5.74
C THR A 144 -17.34 -4.71 -5.95
N PHE A 145 -17.34 -5.51 -4.88
CA PHE A 145 -17.09 -6.95 -4.97
C PHE A 145 -18.16 -7.65 -5.82
N GLU A 146 -17.72 -8.42 -6.82
CA GLU A 146 -18.61 -9.20 -7.69
C GLU A 146 -18.58 -10.69 -7.39
N ALA A 147 -17.38 -11.25 -7.27
CA ALA A 147 -17.20 -12.68 -7.05
C ALA A 147 -15.79 -13.03 -6.55
N ALA A 148 -15.69 -14.16 -5.85
CA ALA A 148 -14.45 -14.86 -5.59
C ALA A 148 -14.51 -16.24 -6.27
N GLU A 149 -13.54 -16.59 -7.09
CA GLU A 149 -13.54 -17.83 -7.87
C GLU A 149 -12.33 -18.69 -7.52
N ILE A 150 -12.57 -19.94 -7.16
CA ILE A 150 -11.50 -20.93 -6.99
C ILE A 150 -10.96 -21.32 -8.36
N VAL A 151 -9.67 -21.13 -8.58
CA VAL A 151 -8.97 -21.55 -9.80
C VAL A 151 -8.26 -22.87 -9.53
N ASP A 152 -8.59 -23.89 -10.32
CA ASP A 152 -8.05 -25.26 -10.23
C ASP A 152 -6.97 -25.57 -11.28
N ASP A 153 -6.68 -24.63 -12.19
CA ASP A 153 -5.63 -24.79 -13.19
C ASP A 153 -4.23 -24.73 -12.54
N PRO A 154 -3.41 -25.80 -12.66
CA PRO A 154 -2.08 -25.83 -12.07
C PRO A 154 -1.12 -24.77 -12.63
N GLY A 155 -1.27 -24.40 -13.91
CA GLY A 155 -0.45 -23.38 -14.57
C GLY A 155 -0.72 -22.00 -13.98
N GLU A 156 -1.98 -21.65 -13.77
CA GLU A 156 -2.38 -20.40 -13.11
C GLU A 156 -1.93 -20.35 -11.64
N ILE A 157 -1.99 -21.47 -10.91
CA ILE A 157 -1.48 -21.56 -9.53
C ILE A 157 0.04 -21.31 -9.49
N VAL A 158 0.81 -21.94 -10.40
CA VAL A 158 2.25 -21.70 -10.51
C VAL A 158 2.53 -20.24 -10.87
N GLN A 159 1.77 -19.67 -11.79
CA GLN A 159 1.90 -18.28 -12.19
C GLN A 159 1.60 -17.30 -11.05
N ALA A 160 0.58 -17.60 -10.23
CA ALA A 160 0.26 -16.82 -9.03
C ALA A 160 1.37 -16.89 -7.97
N ASN A 161 2.00 -18.06 -7.78
CA ASN A 161 3.18 -18.18 -6.91
C ASN A 161 4.35 -17.30 -7.41
N TYR A 162 4.60 -17.30 -8.72
CA TYR A 162 5.62 -16.42 -9.31
C TYR A 162 5.30 -14.93 -9.07
N TRP A 163 4.03 -14.54 -9.27
CA TRP A 163 3.59 -13.16 -9.01
C TRP A 163 3.73 -12.77 -7.54
N ARG A 164 3.38 -13.67 -6.61
CA ARG A 164 3.62 -13.47 -5.18
C ARG A 164 5.09 -13.15 -4.94
N ASP A 165 6.00 -14.01 -5.37
CA ASP A 165 7.42 -13.86 -5.05
C ASP A 165 8.01 -12.57 -5.65
N MET A 166 7.60 -12.22 -6.88
CA MET A 166 7.91 -10.93 -7.51
C MET A 166 7.37 -9.74 -6.72
N ALA A 167 6.11 -9.78 -6.30
CA ALA A 167 5.47 -8.69 -5.57
C ALA A 167 6.11 -8.50 -4.18
N VAL A 168 6.43 -9.58 -3.48
CA VAL A 168 7.15 -9.54 -2.20
C VAL A 168 8.55 -8.95 -2.36
N TYR A 169 9.28 -9.38 -3.39
CA TYR A 169 10.63 -8.87 -3.69
C TYR A 169 10.64 -7.37 -4.00
N ARG A 170 9.64 -6.88 -4.76
CA ARG A 170 9.57 -5.47 -5.18
C ARG A 170 8.91 -4.54 -4.16
N SER A 171 8.24 -5.09 -3.16
CA SER A 171 7.54 -4.30 -2.14
C SER A 171 8.44 -3.92 -0.97
N ILE A 172 8.05 -2.84 -0.29
CA ILE A 172 8.61 -2.44 1.00
C ILE A 172 7.60 -2.72 2.10
N SER A 173 8.07 -3.01 3.32
CA SER A 173 7.17 -3.22 4.44
C SER A 173 6.35 -1.96 4.75
N PHE A 174 5.14 -2.15 5.28
CA PHE A 174 4.29 -1.04 5.69
C PHE A 174 4.99 -0.11 6.69
N ALA A 175 5.82 -0.62 7.60
CA ALA A 175 6.58 0.21 8.52
C ALA A 175 7.55 1.17 7.79
N VAL A 176 8.25 0.68 6.77
CA VAL A 176 9.15 1.52 5.94
C VAL A 176 8.34 2.52 5.12
N PHE A 177 7.22 2.08 4.54
CA PHE A 177 6.32 2.96 3.79
C PHE A 177 5.77 4.09 4.67
N ALA A 178 5.19 3.76 5.84
CA ALA A 178 4.65 4.71 6.80
C ALA A 178 5.70 5.71 7.30
N ALA A 179 6.95 5.27 7.50
CA ALA A 179 8.06 6.15 7.88
C ALA A 179 8.48 7.12 6.76
N LYS A 180 8.50 6.67 5.49
CA LYS A 180 8.73 7.55 4.33
C LYS A 180 7.61 8.56 4.16
N CYS A 181 6.39 8.12 4.43
CA CYS A 181 5.25 9.00 4.51
C CYS A 181 5.22 9.82 5.82
N GLY A 182 6.20 9.71 6.71
CA GLY A 182 6.29 10.27 8.09
C GLY A 182 6.21 11.81 8.25
N SER A 183 5.58 12.52 7.31
CA SER A 183 4.93 13.82 7.53
C SER A 183 3.38 13.73 7.58
N LEU A 184 2.81 12.53 7.45
CA LEU A 184 1.37 12.29 7.45
C LEU A 184 0.81 12.46 8.89
N SER A 185 0.51 13.65 9.41
CA SER A 185 -0.63 14.46 8.95
C SER A 185 -1.01 14.20 7.49
N LEU A 186 -1.69 13.08 7.26
CA LEU A 186 -2.63 12.84 6.17
C LEU A 186 -2.75 14.08 5.27
N CYS A 187 -1.99 14.12 4.17
CA CYS A 187 -1.72 15.32 3.37
C CYS A 187 -2.90 16.33 3.39
N ARG A 188 -2.89 17.27 4.35
CA ARG A 188 -3.92 18.32 4.48
C ARG A 188 -3.81 19.36 3.37
N ARG A 189 -2.84 19.24 2.46
CA ARG A 189 -2.51 20.29 1.49
C ARG A 189 -3.24 20.20 0.15
N GLN A 190 -4.16 19.26 -0.06
CA GLN A 190 -4.91 19.18 -1.34
C GLN A 190 -6.38 19.62 -1.27
N ILE A 191 -6.98 19.83 -0.09
CA ILE A 191 -8.40 20.23 0.01
C ILE A 191 -8.61 21.76 -0.10
N ALA A 192 -7.57 22.60 0.06
CA ALA A 192 -7.72 24.05 0.12
C ALA A 192 -7.56 24.82 -1.21
N ARG A 193 -7.93 24.26 -2.37
CA ARG A 193 -7.88 25.00 -3.67
C ARG A 193 -9.17 25.05 -4.49
N ARG A 194 -10.32 24.58 -3.97
CA ARG A 194 -11.61 24.68 -4.69
C ARG A 194 -12.65 25.63 -4.09
N CYS A 195 -12.32 26.38 -3.04
CA CYS A 195 -13.24 27.36 -2.44
C CYS A 195 -12.61 28.78 -2.39
N SER A 196 -12.30 29.36 -3.55
CA SER A 196 -12.05 30.80 -3.69
C SER A 196 -12.22 31.26 -5.13
N ILE A 197 -13.25 30.78 -5.84
CA ILE A 197 -13.73 31.45 -7.05
C ILE A 197 -15.25 31.40 -7.01
N ARG A 198 -15.85 32.22 -6.14
CA ARG A 198 -17.21 32.77 -6.26
C ARG A 198 -17.51 33.58 -5.00
N SER A 199 -17.01 34.81 -4.95
CA SER A 199 -17.84 35.92 -4.49
C SER A 199 -17.20 37.25 -4.88
N SER A 200 -18.07 38.21 -5.19
CA SER A 200 -17.78 39.63 -5.45
C SER A 200 -17.42 40.00 -6.88
N ALA A 201 -18.45 40.15 -7.72
CA ALA A 201 -18.57 41.36 -8.57
C ALA A 201 -19.99 41.49 -9.14
N MET A 202 -20.88 42.12 -8.39
CA MET A 202 -21.99 42.87 -8.99
C MET A 202 -22.30 44.09 -8.11
N ILE A 203 -22.41 45.26 -8.77
CA ILE A 203 -22.99 46.54 -8.30
C ILE A 203 -21.97 47.40 -7.51
N ARG A 204 -21.54 48.63 -7.89
CA ARG A 204 -22.25 49.76 -8.52
C ARG A 204 -21.27 50.81 -9.11
N ARG A 205 -21.63 51.34 -10.28
CA ARG A 205 -21.48 52.69 -10.89
C ARG A 205 -20.58 53.80 -10.29
N SER A 206 -19.77 54.39 -11.19
CA SER A 206 -19.50 55.83 -11.44
C SER A 206 -18.62 56.67 -10.50
N ALA A 207 -17.41 57.05 -10.95
CA ALA A 207 -16.92 58.44 -11.06
C ALA A 207 -15.46 58.55 -11.60
N LYS A 208 -15.20 59.69 -12.27
CA LYS A 208 -14.07 60.15 -13.12
C LYS A 208 -12.60 59.87 -12.72
N PRO A 209 -11.64 59.98 -13.69
CA PRO A 209 -10.22 59.78 -13.45
C PRO A 209 -9.50 61.07 -13.03
N SER A 210 -8.51 60.94 -12.14
CA SER A 210 -7.42 61.91 -12.05
C SER A 210 -6.18 61.29 -11.40
N SER A 211 -5.05 61.61 -12.03
CA SER A 211 -3.66 61.26 -11.75
C SER A 211 -3.20 61.43 -10.31
N ARG A 212 -2.35 60.50 -9.83
CA ARG A 212 -1.01 60.75 -9.24
C ARG A 212 -0.42 59.45 -8.65
N LEU A 213 0.80 59.13 -9.08
CA LEU A 213 1.79 58.30 -8.36
C LEU A 213 2.22 59.07 -7.08
N PRO A 214 2.66 58.42 -5.97
CA PRO A 214 4.02 57.89 -5.94
C PRO A 214 4.29 56.64 -5.05
N SER A 215 5.43 56.02 -5.38
CA SER A 215 6.46 55.40 -4.52
C SER A 215 6.09 54.52 -3.31
N GLY A 216 6.59 53.28 -3.36
CA GLY A 216 7.24 52.63 -2.23
C GLY A 216 6.49 51.46 -1.61
N CYS A 217 6.93 50.24 -1.90
CA CYS A 217 7.13 49.23 -0.85
C CYS A 217 7.97 48.07 -1.36
N SER A 218 9.05 47.81 -0.65
CA SER A 218 9.99 46.71 -0.81
C SER A 218 9.37 45.36 -0.48
N LEU A 219 9.68 44.31 -1.24
CA LEU A 219 9.82 42.96 -0.70
C LEU A 219 10.74 42.11 -1.59
N ARG A 220 11.95 41.90 -1.07
CA ARG A 220 12.85 40.80 -1.45
C ARG A 220 12.23 39.50 -0.92
N CYS A 221 12.08 38.49 -1.79
CA CYS A 221 12.09 37.10 -1.36
C CYS A 221 13.23 36.39 -2.08
N ARG A 222 14.25 36.00 -1.31
CA ARG A 222 15.38 35.19 -1.76
C ARG A 222 14.89 33.78 -2.07
N VAL A 223 15.13 33.34 -3.30
CA VAL A 223 15.14 31.92 -3.66
C VAL A 223 16.56 31.42 -3.40
N ASN A 224 16.75 30.49 -2.47
CA ASN A 224 17.84 29.50 -2.55
C ASN A 224 17.74 28.43 -1.48
N SER A 225 18.18 27.23 -1.89
CA SER A 225 18.55 26.05 -1.10
C SER A 225 17.45 25.00 -0.87
N CYS A 226 17.41 24.01 -1.76
CA CYS A 226 17.66 22.62 -1.36
C CYS A 226 17.94 21.76 -2.61
N CYS A 227 19.19 21.77 -3.07
CA CYS A 227 19.72 20.84 -4.06
C CYS A 227 21.10 20.40 -3.59
N ALA A 228 21.16 19.36 -2.75
CA ALA A 228 22.40 18.65 -2.41
C ALA A 228 22.12 17.39 -1.58
N TYR A 229 21.74 16.28 -2.22
CA TYR A 229 22.06 14.95 -1.68
C TYR A 229 22.19 13.91 -2.80
N ARG A 230 23.28 14.00 -3.55
CA ARG A 230 23.76 12.92 -4.41
C ARG A 230 25.29 12.90 -4.32
N LYS A 231 25.83 11.70 -4.08
CA LYS A 231 27.26 11.31 -3.97
C LYS A 231 27.83 11.27 -2.56
N LYS A 232 27.88 10.07 -1.98
CA LYS A 232 29.10 9.36 -1.55
C LYS A 232 28.70 8.15 -0.70
N VAL A 233 28.73 6.93 -1.26
CA VAL A 233 29.41 5.73 -0.70
C VAL A 233 29.52 4.70 -1.83
N VAL A 234 30.54 4.85 -2.68
CA VAL A 234 31.19 3.73 -3.38
C VAL A 234 32.67 4.02 -3.24
N ALA A 235 33.32 3.38 -2.27
CA ALA A 235 34.77 3.12 -2.22
C ALA A 235 35.13 2.55 -0.84
N ARG A 236 35.19 1.20 -0.73
CA ARG A 236 36.23 0.47 0.01
C ARG A 236 35.99 -1.03 -0.06
N VAL A 237 36.21 -1.61 -1.24
CA VAL A 237 36.75 -2.97 -1.34
C VAL A 237 37.77 -2.95 -2.47
N GLY A 238 39.03 -2.76 -2.09
CA GLY A 238 40.18 -2.82 -2.98
C GLY A 238 41.34 -3.39 -2.17
N GLY A 239 41.67 -4.64 -2.45
CA GLY A 239 42.54 -5.46 -1.62
C GLY A 239 44.02 -5.04 -1.61
N LYS A 240 44.73 -5.61 -0.64
CA LYS A 240 46.18 -5.80 -0.71
C LYS A 240 46.49 -7.25 -0.32
N ARG A 241 47.00 -8.00 -1.29
CA ARG A 241 47.79 -9.23 -1.09
C ARG A 241 49.22 -8.85 -0.72
N LYS A 242 49.78 -9.48 0.32
CA LYS A 242 51.16 -9.97 0.55
C LYS A 242 51.01 -10.98 1.71
N GLY A 243 51.52 -12.20 1.77
CA GLY A 243 52.65 -12.88 1.14
C GLY A 243 53.42 -13.58 2.28
N GLY A 244 53.67 -14.90 2.15
CA GLY A 244 54.49 -15.73 3.08
C GLY A 244 53.69 -16.91 3.66
N SER A 245 53.75 -18.14 3.14
CA SER A 245 54.85 -19.12 3.02
C SER A 245 54.87 -20.16 4.17
N SER A 246 54.93 -21.43 3.77
CA SER A 246 55.49 -22.61 4.45
C SER A 246 54.57 -23.56 5.24
N GLY A 247 54.78 -24.87 5.01
CA GLY A 247 54.33 -26.01 5.82
C GLY A 247 53.20 -26.83 5.19
N ALA A 248 53.41 -27.70 4.21
CA ALA A 248 53.87 -29.10 4.36
C ALA A 248 53.07 -29.91 5.40
N GLY A 249 52.20 -30.83 4.94
CA GLY A 249 51.50 -31.80 5.78
C GLY A 249 50.71 -32.81 4.94
N ARG A 250 51.25 -34.02 4.85
CA ARG A 250 50.81 -35.20 4.08
C ARG A 250 49.54 -35.89 4.63
N ALA A 251 48.94 -36.70 3.74
CA ALA A 251 48.26 -37.99 3.99
C ALA A 251 46.89 -37.93 4.69
N GLN A 252 45.91 -38.82 4.49
CA GLN A 252 45.71 -40.01 3.66
C GLN A 252 44.19 -40.32 3.68
N SER A 253 43.74 -41.10 2.71
CA SER A 253 42.49 -41.85 2.59
C SER A 253 41.78 -42.31 3.87
N CYS A 254 40.46 -42.22 3.89
CA CYS A 254 39.51 -43.35 3.89
C CYS A 254 38.10 -42.85 3.55
#